data_AF-A0A453HPE3-F1
#
_entry.id   AF-A0A453HPE3-F1
#
_cell.length_a   1.000
_cell.length_b   1.000
_cell.length_c   1.000
_cell.angle_alpha   90.00
_cell.angle_beta   90.00
_cell.angle_gamma   90.00
#
_symmetry.space_group_name_H-M   'P 1'
#
loop_
_entity.id
_entity.type
_entity.pdbx_description
1 polymer ?
#
loop_
_entity_poly.entity_id
_entity_poly.type
_entity_poly.pdbx_seq_one_letter_code
_entity_poly.pdbx_strand_id
1 'polypeptide(L)'
;MDSASSSARTVAACVIGGIVLGASVVALHLGAGPAAPSLPPVEALRRRFRRRHRPVRVYMDGCFDMMHYGHCNALRQARALGDELVVGVVSDDEITANKGPPVTPLHERMKMVRAVKWVDDVIPDAPYAITEDFMNKLFNEYNIDYIIHGDDPCLLPDGTDAYALAKKAGRYKQIKRTEGVSTTDIVGRMLLCFSHGHGQNIDDSGFGNGTKISHFLPTSRRIVQFSNGRGPGPDSRVVYIDGAFDLFHAGHVEILRLARGLGDFLLVGIHTDQTISSTRGPHRPIMNLHERSLSVLACRYVDEVIIGAPWHISKDMFVTCELGLSLGKLGPLIYIC
;
A
#
# COMPACT_ATOMS: atom_id res chain seq x y z
N MET A 1 -55.82 35.97 16.27
CA MET A 1 -55.28 35.85 14.92
C MET A 1 -53.80 35.52 15.03
N ASP A 2 -53.56 34.21 14.99
CA ASP A 2 -52.41 33.44 14.49
C ASP A 2 -50.97 33.86 14.82
N SER A 3 -50.30 32.96 15.56
CA SER A 3 -49.05 32.35 15.09
C SER A 3 -48.69 31.17 16.01
N ALA A 4 -48.76 29.97 15.44
CA ALA A 4 -48.52 28.69 16.11
C ALA A 4 -47.02 28.36 16.19
N SER A 5 -46.58 27.91 17.36
CA SER A 5 -45.28 27.30 17.61
C SER A 5 -45.38 25.79 17.36
N SER A 6 -44.70 25.29 16.33
CA SER A 6 -44.59 23.85 16.01
C SER A 6 -43.14 23.40 16.15
N SER A 7 -42.85 22.69 17.24
CA SER A 7 -41.58 22.01 17.49
C SER A 7 -41.51 20.72 16.66
N ALA A 8 -40.74 20.74 15.56
CA ALA A 8 -40.45 19.55 14.78
C ALA A 8 -39.51 18.61 15.55
N ARG A 9 -39.98 17.40 15.89
CA ARG A 9 -39.13 16.29 16.37
C ARG A 9 -38.64 15.50 15.17
N THR A 10 -37.34 15.54 14.93
CA THR A 10 -36.65 14.77 13.88
C THR A 10 -36.68 13.28 14.22
N VAL A 11 -37.42 12.49 13.44
CA VAL A 11 -37.35 11.03 13.48
C VAL A 11 -36.14 10.59 12.64
N ALA A 12 -35.09 10.13 13.30
CA ALA A 12 -33.93 9.53 12.64
C ALA A 12 -34.29 8.12 12.15
N ALA A 13 -34.58 7.98 10.86
CA ALA A 13 -34.69 6.69 10.20
C ALA A 13 -33.28 6.18 9.86
N CYS A 14 -32.75 5.26 10.68
CA CYS A 14 -31.52 4.53 10.36
C CYS A 14 -31.86 3.41 9.36
N VAL A 15 -31.61 3.65 8.07
CA VAL A 15 -31.65 2.62 7.03
C VAL A 15 -30.30 1.88 7.05
N ILE A 16 -30.30 0.66 7.58
CA ILE A 16 -29.21 -0.31 7.34
C ILE A 16 -29.86 -1.62 6.88
N GLY A 17 -29.64 -1.96 5.62
CA GLY A 17 -29.77 -3.33 5.10
C GLY A 17 -31.19 -3.92 5.04
N GLY A 18 -31.94 -3.56 3.99
CA GLY A 18 -32.68 -4.53 3.17
C GLY A 18 -33.78 -5.42 3.75
N ILE A 19 -34.19 -5.30 5.01
CA ILE A 19 -35.36 -6.01 5.56
C ILE A 19 -36.23 -5.02 6.33
N VAL A 20 -37.30 -4.56 5.69
CA VAL A 20 -38.39 -3.85 6.37
C VAL A 20 -39.16 -4.87 7.19
N LEU A 21 -38.82 -5.02 8.47
CA LEU A 21 -39.68 -5.70 9.43
C LEU A 21 -40.83 -4.74 9.77
N GLY A 22 -41.92 -4.87 9.03
CA GLY A 22 -43.17 -4.17 9.27
C GLY A 22 -43.77 -4.60 10.60
N ALA A 23 -43.63 -3.75 11.61
CA ALA A 23 -44.45 -3.81 12.82
C ALA A 23 -44.44 -2.42 13.46
N SER A 24 -45.45 -1.59 13.16
CA SER A 24 -46.08 -0.61 14.07
C SER A 24 -46.87 0.46 13.29
N VAL A 25 -48.06 0.13 12.77
CA VAL A 25 -49.10 1.14 12.45
C VAL A 25 -50.53 0.66 12.79
N VAL A 26 -50.73 -0.35 13.63
CA VAL A 26 -52.09 -0.73 14.09
C VAL A 26 -52.10 -0.93 15.60
N ALA A 27 -51.99 0.16 16.34
CA ALA A 27 -52.26 0.19 17.78
C ALA A 27 -52.53 1.62 18.26
N LEU A 28 -53.47 2.30 17.61
CA LEU A 28 -54.21 3.41 18.21
C LEU A 28 -55.65 3.18 17.80
N HIS A 29 -56.56 3.27 18.77
CA HIS A 29 -57.98 2.91 18.73
C HIS A 29 -58.29 1.45 19.08
N LEU A 30 -58.01 1.04 20.31
CA LEU A 30 -58.96 0.40 21.24
C LEU A 30 -58.25 0.07 22.57
N GLY A 31 -58.92 0.34 23.69
CA GLY A 31 -58.35 0.22 25.03
C GLY A 31 -58.22 -1.21 25.58
N ALA A 32 -57.52 -1.28 26.73
CA ALA A 32 -57.29 -2.40 27.65
C ALA A 32 -56.11 -3.37 27.34
N GLY A 33 -55.33 -3.69 28.39
CA GLY A 33 -54.07 -4.47 28.36
C GLY A 33 -54.25 -5.99 28.12
N PRO A 34 -53.21 -6.86 28.28
CA PRO A 34 -52.20 -6.84 29.35
C PRO A 34 -50.73 -6.90 28.87
N ALA A 35 -49.81 -6.83 29.85
CA ALA A 35 -48.35 -6.82 29.75
C ALA A 35 -47.73 -7.39 28.46
N ALA A 36 -47.17 -6.50 27.63
CA ALA A 36 -46.30 -6.89 26.54
C ALA A 36 -45.00 -7.53 27.10
N PRO A 37 -44.54 -8.68 26.57
CA PRO A 37 -43.25 -9.23 26.96
C PRO A 37 -42.17 -8.20 26.65
N SER A 38 -41.35 -7.87 27.66
CA SER A 38 -40.25 -6.93 27.51
C SER A 38 -39.36 -7.37 26.36
N LEU A 39 -39.30 -6.57 25.30
CA LEU A 39 -38.33 -6.75 24.22
C LEU A 39 -36.93 -6.84 24.85
N PRO A 40 -36.11 -7.84 24.49
CA PRO A 40 -34.76 -7.93 25.03
C PRO A 40 -34.02 -6.62 24.71
N PRO A 41 -33.17 -6.10 25.62
CA PRO A 41 -32.42 -4.88 25.37
C PRO A 41 -31.73 -4.96 24.01
N VAL A 42 -31.72 -3.87 23.24
CA VAL A 42 -31.08 -3.82 21.91
C VAL A 42 -29.62 -4.28 21.99
N GLU A 43 -28.95 -4.09 23.14
CA GLU A 43 -27.65 -4.69 23.48
C GLU A 43 -27.62 -6.23 23.39
N ALA A 44 -28.64 -6.93 23.89
CA ALA A 44 -28.72 -8.38 23.90
C ALA A 44 -28.98 -8.94 22.49
N LEU A 45 -29.79 -8.25 21.68
CA LEU A 45 -29.97 -8.58 20.26
C LEU A 45 -28.67 -8.31 19.46
N ARG A 46 -27.98 -7.19 19.72
CA ARG A 46 -26.66 -6.88 19.13
C ARG A 46 -25.58 -7.91 19.48
N ARG A 47 -25.58 -8.43 20.72
CA ARG A 47 -24.65 -9.49 21.14
C ARG A 47 -24.98 -10.83 20.48
N ARG A 48 -26.26 -11.14 20.27
CA ARG A 48 -26.71 -12.41 19.67
C ARG A 48 -26.38 -12.55 18.18
N PHE A 49 -26.17 -11.44 17.46
CA PHE A 49 -25.82 -11.43 16.04
C PHE A 49 -24.35 -11.13 15.71
N ARG A 50 -23.50 -10.88 16.71
CA ARG A 50 -22.04 -10.81 16.49
C ARG A 50 -21.41 -12.20 16.63
N ARG A 51 -21.67 -13.08 15.66
CA ARG A 51 -20.67 -14.11 15.34
C ARG A 51 -19.44 -13.33 14.85
N ARG A 52 -18.38 -13.23 15.64
CA ARG A 52 -17.08 -12.80 15.12
C ARG A 52 -16.70 -13.82 14.06
N HIS A 53 -16.88 -13.45 12.79
CA HIS A 53 -16.31 -14.23 11.70
C HIS A 53 -14.80 -14.29 11.96
N ARG A 54 -14.19 -15.48 11.87
CA ARG A 54 -12.72 -15.54 11.93
C ARG A 54 -12.15 -14.68 10.79
N PRO A 55 -11.06 -13.93 11.01
CA PRO A 55 -10.41 -13.15 9.96
C PRO A 55 -10.09 -14.03 8.76
N VAL A 56 -10.36 -13.53 7.55
CA VAL A 56 -9.98 -14.17 6.29
C VAL A 56 -8.49 -13.91 6.05
N ARG A 57 -7.65 -14.94 6.10
CA ARG A 57 -6.21 -14.82 5.86
C ARG A 57 -5.90 -15.15 4.41
N VAL A 58 -5.16 -14.29 3.73
CA VAL A 58 -4.79 -14.50 2.33
C VAL A 58 -3.28 -14.56 2.18
N TYR A 59 -2.82 -15.37 1.23
CA TYR A 59 -1.41 -15.55 0.92
C TYR A 59 -1.09 -15.01 -0.47
N MET A 60 0.04 -14.34 -0.60
CA MET A 60 0.61 -13.95 -1.88
C MET A 60 2.12 -14.15 -1.81
N ASP A 61 2.72 -14.73 -2.82
CA ASP A 61 4.15 -14.88 -2.94
C ASP A 61 4.72 -14.19 -4.15
N GLY A 62 6.04 -14.09 -4.13
CA GLY A 62 6.81 -13.56 -5.23
C GLY A 62 8.28 -13.45 -4.87
N CYS A 63 9.07 -13.19 -5.91
CA CYS A 63 10.48 -12.90 -5.71
C CYS A 63 10.66 -11.54 -5.04
N PHE A 64 9.85 -10.53 -5.41
CA PHE A 64 9.98 -9.14 -4.95
C PHE A 64 11.39 -8.55 -5.14
N ASP A 65 12.06 -8.97 -6.22
CA ASP A 65 13.38 -8.45 -6.61
C ASP A 65 13.21 -7.08 -7.27
N MET A 66 14.05 -6.10 -6.89
CA MET A 66 13.93 -4.71 -7.31
C MET A 66 12.50 -4.16 -7.10
N MET A 67 12.00 -4.33 -5.87
CA MET A 67 10.62 -4.00 -5.51
C MET A 67 10.23 -2.56 -5.88
N HIS A 68 8.99 -2.38 -6.33
CA HIS A 68 8.49 -1.11 -6.89
C HIS A 68 6.98 -0.95 -6.63
N TYR A 69 6.40 0.22 -6.92
CA TYR A 69 4.99 0.50 -6.63
C TYR A 69 3.99 -0.49 -7.24
N GLY A 70 4.33 -1.12 -8.37
CA GLY A 70 3.56 -2.24 -8.95
C GLY A 70 3.39 -3.43 -8.01
N HIS A 71 4.47 -3.88 -7.35
CA HIS A 71 4.41 -4.91 -6.31
C HIS A 71 3.57 -4.44 -5.12
N CYS A 72 3.76 -3.20 -4.68
CA CYS A 72 2.98 -2.62 -3.59
C CYS A 72 1.47 -2.57 -3.90
N ASN A 73 1.10 -2.22 -5.14
CA ASN A 73 -0.31 -2.22 -5.57
C ASN A 73 -0.87 -3.65 -5.69
N ALA A 74 -0.05 -4.63 -6.07
CA ALA A 74 -0.45 -6.04 -6.06
C ALA A 74 -0.77 -6.50 -4.62
N LEU A 75 0.12 -6.22 -3.66
CA LEU A 75 -0.10 -6.51 -2.25
C LEU A 75 -1.32 -5.76 -1.67
N ARG A 76 -1.54 -4.51 -2.07
CA ARG A 76 -2.77 -3.76 -1.73
C ARG A 76 -4.04 -4.46 -2.21
N GLN A 77 -4.04 -4.92 -3.46
CA GLN A 77 -5.18 -5.64 -4.04
C GLN A 77 -5.39 -6.98 -3.34
N ALA A 78 -4.32 -7.72 -3.04
CA ALA A 78 -4.38 -8.97 -2.31
C ALA A 78 -4.98 -8.76 -0.91
N ARG A 79 -4.46 -7.77 -0.16
CA ARG A 79 -4.98 -7.42 1.17
C ARG A 79 -6.46 -7.02 1.16
N ALA A 80 -6.98 -6.48 0.06
CA ALA A 80 -8.39 -6.13 -0.08
C ALA A 80 -9.33 -7.35 -0.27
N LEU A 81 -8.78 -8.53 -0.55
CA LEU A 81 -9.53 -9.79 -0.72
C LEU A 81 -9.62 -10.62 0.58
N GLY A 82 -9.03 -10.13 1.68
CA GLY A 82 -9.07 -10.75 3.00
C GLY A 82 -8.95 -9.71 4.13
N ASP A 83 -8.86 -10.19 5.36
CA ASP A 83 -8.66 -9.39 6.57
C ASP A 83 -7.19 -9.34 6.99
N GLU A 84 -6.35 -10.28 6.54
CA GLU A 84 -4.91 -10.31 6.84
C GLU A 84 -4.14 -10.86 5.62
N LEU A 85 -3.01 -10.24 5.28
CA LEU A 85 -2.14 -10.65 4.17
C LEU A 85 -0.82 -11.22 4.69
N VAL A 86 -0.58 -12.48 4.40
CA VAL A 86 0.69 -13.17 4.61
C VAL A 86 1.45 -13.22 3.29
N VAL A 87 2.72 -12.83 3.28
CA VAL A 87 3.53 -12.79 2.06
C VAL A 87 4.67 -13.79 2.09
N GLY A 88 4.73 -14.69 1.11
CA GLY A 88 5.88 -15.57 0.91
C GLY A 88 6.96 -14.89 0.09
N VAL A 89 8.19 -14.85 0.60
CA VAL A 89 9.34 -14.34 -0.14
C VAL A 89 10.17 -15.52 -0.61
N VAL A 90 10.22 -15.72 -1.93
CA VAL A 90 10.91 -16.86 -2.54
C VAL A 90 12.41 -16.79 -2.26
N SER A 91 13.05 -17.93 -1.96
CA SER A 91 14.51 -17.99 -1.66
C SER A 91 15.38 -17.65 -2.89
N ASP A 92 16.63 -17.28 -2.66
CA ASP A 92 17.58 -16.97 -3.73
C ASP A 92 17.87 -18.21 -4.62
N ASP A 93 17.93 -19.40 -4.02
CA ASP A 93 18.16 -20.68 -4.71
C ASP A 93 16.98 -21.04 -5.62
N GLU A 94 15.74 -20.92 -5.11
CA GLU A 94 14.52 -21.17 -5.87
C GLU A 94 14.38 -20.18 -7.04
N ILE A 95 14.72 -18.91 -6.83
CA ILE A 95 14.73 -17.91 -7.90
C ILE A 95 15.76 -18.28 -8.97
N THR A 96 16.98 -18.61 -8.55
CA THR A 96 18.09 -18.95 -9.45
C THR A 96 17.74 -20.15 -10.32
N ALA A 97 17.13 -21.19 -9.75
CA ALA A 97 16.74 -22.40 -10.45
C ALA A 97 15.65 -22.18 -11.52
N ASN A 98 14.76 -21.20 -11.33
CA ASN A 98 13.57 -21.02 -12.18
C ASN A 98 13.67 -19.87 -13.18
N LYS A 99 14.36 -18.77 -12.85
CA LYS A 99 14.39 -17.56 -13.70
C LYS A 99 15.74 -16.85 -13.78
N GLY A 100 16.77 -17.36 -13.10
CA GLY A 100 18.07 -16.71 -12.94
C GLY A 100 18.22 -15.98 -11.60
N PRO A 101 19.46 -15.65 -11.19
CA PRO A 101 19.75 -15.16 -9.85
C PRO A 101 19.11 -13.78 -9.58
N PRO A 102 18.61 -13.52 -8.37
CA PRO A 102 18.07 -12.21 -8.02
C PRO A 102 19.18 -11.17 -7.86
N VAL A 103 18.87 -9.90 -8.15
CA VAL A 103 19.78 -8.77 -7.89
C VAL A 103 19.83 -8.45 -6.40
N THR A 104 18.65 -8.49 -5.75
CA THR A 104 18.48 -8.15 -4.34
C THR A 104 18.51 -9.42 -3.49
N PRO A 105 19.38 -9.55 -2.49
CA PRO A 105 19.46 -10.75 -1.65
C PRO A 105 18.20 -10.92 -0.79
N LEU A 106 17.88 -12.17 -0.39
CA LEU A 106 16.66 -12.51 0.35
C LEU A 106 16.35 -11.58 1.54
N HIS A 107 17.35 -11.29 2.38
CA HIS A 107 17.15 -10.47 3.58
C HIS A 107 16.70 -9.03 3.27
N GLU A 108 17.17 -8.45 2.17
CA GLU A 108 16.74 -7.12 1.72
C GLU A 108 15.33 -7.18 1.11
N ARG A 109 15.02 -8.21 0.32
CA ARG A 109 13.68 -8.43 -0.24
C ARG A 109 12.64 -8.59 0.88
N MET A 110 12.96 -9.38 1.90
CA MET A 110 12.14 -9.52 3.10
C MET A 110 11.94 -8.19 3.83
N LYS A 111 13.01 -7.39 3.99
CA LYS A 111 12.91 -6.06 4.62
C LYS A 111 11.97 -5.13 3.85
N MET A 112 12.07 -5.15 2.51
CA MET A 112 11.19 -4.37 1.64
C MET A 112 9.72 -4.81 1.76
N VAL A 113 9.44 -6.11 1.69
CA VAL A 113 8.09 -6.65 1.82
C VAL A 113 7.49 -6.34 3.20
N ARG A 114 8.26 -6.54 4.28
CA ARG A 114 7.84 -6.18 5.65
C ARG A 114 7.56 -4.68 5.79
N ALA A 115 8.18 -3.82 4.99
CA ALA A 115 7.93 -2.39 5.06
C ALA A 115 6.61 -1.97 4.39
N VAL A 116 5.99 -2.81 3.57
CA VAL A 116 4.70 -2.49 2.93
C VAL A 116 3.58 -2.52 3.96
N LYS A 117 2.74 -1.48 3.97
CA LYS A 117 1.70 -1.29 4.99
C LYS A 117 0.50 -2.23 4.91
N TRP A 118 0.34 -2.91 3.78
CA TRP A 118 -0.72 -3.90 3.58
C TRP A 118 -0.31 -5.32 3.97
N VAL A 119 0.96 -5.54 4.32
CA VAL A 119 1.51 -6.84 4.66
C VAL A 119 1.43 -7.04 6.17
N ASP A 120 0.78 -8.10 6.62
CA ASP A 120 0.62 -8.42 8.04
C ASP A 120 1.73 -9.36 8.54
N ASP A 121 2.12 -10.35 7.72
CA ASP A 121 3.19 -11.30 8.05
C ASP A 121 4.01 -11.69 6.81
N VAL A 122 5.24 -12.19 7.02
CA VAL A 122 6.15 -12.59 5.95
C VAL A 122 6.78 -13.95 6.25
N ILE A 123 6.57 -14.90 5.34
CA ILE A 123 7.17 -16.24 5.34
C ILE A 123 8.47 -16.20 4.51
N PRO A 124 9.64 -16.45 5.11
CA PRO A 124 10.89 -16.59 4.36
C PRO A 124 10.92 -17.93 3.60
N ASP A 125 11.83 -18.03 2.62
CA ASP A 125 12.14 -19.28 1.92
C ASP A 125 10.92 -20.00 1.36
N ALA A 126 9.97 -19.23 0.80
CA ALA A 126 8.83 -19.80 0.10
C ALA A 126 9.31 -20.55 -1.16
N PRO A 127 8.72 -21.71 -1.50
CA PRO A 127 9.03 -22.40 -2.76
C PRO A 127 8.57 -21.57 -3.96
N TYR A 128 9.17 -21.78 -5.13
CA TYR A 128 8.74 -21.09 -6.36
C TYR A 128 7.34 -21.55 -6.83
N ALA A 129 7.01 -22.82 -6.63
CA ALA A 129 5.69 -23.38 -6.91
C ALA A 129 4.96 -23.82 -5.64
N ILE A 130 3.64 -23.75 -5.69
CA ILE A 130 2.79 -24.27 -4.61
C ILE A 130 2.78 -25.80 -4.70
N THR A 131 3.63 -26.45 -3.92
CA THR A 131 3.68 -27.91 -3.76
C THR A 131 2.55 -28.41 -2.84
N GLU A 132 2.25 -29.71 -2.84
CA GLU A 132 1.25 -30.29 -1.92
C GLU A 132 1.63 -30.05 -0.45
N ASP A 133 2.89 -30.26 -0.10
CA ASP A 133 3.40 -30.05 1.26
C ASP A 133 3.27 -28.60 1.69
N PHE A 134 3.64 -27.66 0.82
CA PHE A 134 3.56 -26.25 1.16
C PHE A 134 2.11 -25.76 1.19
N MET A 135 1.25 -26.27 0.29
CA MET A 135 -0.19 -25.99 0.33
C MET A 135 -0.81 -26.48 1.65
N ASN A 136 -0.42 -27.65 2.13
CA ASN A 136 -0.85 -28.17 3.43
C ASN A 136 -0.39 -27.26 4.58
N LYS A 137 0.87 -26.79 4.57
CA LYS A 137 1.35 -25.79 5.54
C LYS A 137 0.53 -24.51 5.49
N LEU A 138 0.32 -23.94 4.30
CA LEU A 138 -0.46 -22.71 4.12
C LEU A 138 -1.86 -22.85 4.73
N PHE A 139 -2.56 -23.95 4.44
CA PHE A 139 -3.95 -24.10 4.83
C PHE A 139 -4.15 -24.58 6.26
N ASN A 140 -3.29 -25.46 6.77
CA ASN A 140 -3.48 -26.10 8.07
C ASN A 140 -2.67 -25.44 9.19
N GLU A 141 -1.46 -24.92 8.87
CA GLU A 141 -0.58 -24.29 9.87
C GLU A 141 -0.75 -22.77 9.87
N TYR A 142 -0.66 -22.14 8.69
CA TYR A 142 -0.80 -20.68 8.56
C TYR A 142 -2.26 -20.19 8.48
N ASN A 143 -3.22 -21.12 8.45
CA ASN A 143 -4.66 -20.84 8.37
C ASN A 143 -5.05 -19.93 7.20
N ILE A 144 -4.34 -20.05 6.06
CA ILE A 144 -4.64 -19.29 4.85
C ILE A 144 -5.94 -19.78 4.24
N ASP A 145 -6.80 -18.87 3.83
CA ASP A 145 -8.07 -19.11 3.14
C ASP A 145 -7.91 -19.18 1.62
N TYR A 146 -7.15 -18.24 1.04
CA TYR A 146 -6.93 -18.14 -0.41
C TYR A 146 -5.48 -17.77 -0.75
N ILE A 147 -4.98 -18.32 -1.85
CA ILE A 147 -3.74 -17.91 -2.51
C ILE A 147 -4.11 -16.89 -3.59
N ILE A 148 -3.39 -15.77 -3.64
CA ILE A 148 -3.64 -14.65 -4.54
C ILE A 148 -2.40 -14.41 -5.38
N HIS A 149 -2.58 -14.30 -6.69
CA HIS A 149 -1.50 -13.90 -7.60
C HIS A 149 -2.02 -13.01 -8.73
N GLY A 150 -1.11 -12.41 -9.48
CA GLY A 150 -1.41 -11.68 -10.71
C GLY A 150 -2.05 -12.57 -11.79
N ASP A 151 -2.60 -11.93 -12.82
CA ASP A 151 -3.21 -12.56 -14.00
C ASP A 151 -2.20 -13.02 -15.06
N ASP A 152 -0.91 -12.70 -14.88
CA ASP A 152 0.18 -13.20 -15.71
C ASP A 152 0.37 -14.73 -15.55
N PRO A 153 0.61 -15.49 -16.63
CA PRO A 153 0.97 -16.90 -16.54
C PRO A 153 2.26 -17.11 -15.74
N CYS A 154 2.23 -17.99 -14.74
CA CYS A 154 3.41 -18.37 -13.95
C CYS A 154 3.80 -19.80 -14.30
N LEU A 155 4.62 -19.92 -15.34
CA LEU A 155 5.07 -21.20 -15.85
C LEU A 155 6.41 -21.60 -15.23
N LEU A 156 6.52 -22.87 -14.89
CA LEU A 156 7.76 -23.53 -14.51
C LEU A 156 8.60 -23.86 -15.75
N PRO A 157 9.90 -24.22 -15.59
CA PRO A 157 10.76 -24.60 -16.71
C PRO A 157 10.22 -25.74 -17.59
N ASP A 158 9.38 -26.61 -17.03
CA ASP A 158 8.71 -27.70 -17.74
C ASP A 158 7.39 -27.28 -18.43
N GLY A 159 7.02 -26.00 -18.33
CA GLY A 159 5.80 -25.41 -18.90
C GLY A 159 4.55 -25.60 -18.05
N THR A 160 4.65 -26.21 -16.86
CA THR A 160 3.50 -26.38 -15.96
C THR A 160 3.21 -25.11 -15.17
N ASP A 161 1.97 -24.95 -14.70
CA ASP A 161 1.53 -23.78 -13.93
C ASP A 161 1.90 -23.93 -12.45
N ALA A 162 2.70 -22.99 -11.93
CA ALA A 162 3.17 -22.96 -10.54
C ALA A 162 2.05 -22.95 -9.48
N TYR A 163 0.82 -22.59 -9.89
CA TYR A 163 -0.36 -22.52 -9.02
C TYR A 163 -1.44 -23.55 -9.37
N ALA A 164 -1.14 -24.56 -10.21
CA ALA A 164 -2.11 -25.56 -10.67
C ALA A 164 -2.85 -26.24 -9.51
N LEU A 165 -2.15 -26.61 -8.43
CA LEU A 165 -2.73 -27.25 -7.26
C LEU A 165 -3.74 -26.34 -6.53
N ALA A 166 -3.37 -25.07 -6.31
CA ALA A 166 -4.24 -24.09 -5.67
C ALA A 166 -5.51 -23.80 -6.51
N LYS A 167 -5.37 -23.75 -7.84
CA LYS A 167 -6.48 -23.59 -8.78
C LYS A 167 -7.41 -24.80 -8.76
N LYS A 168 -6.88 -26.01 -8.81
CA LYS A 168 -7.64 -27.27 -8.73
C LYS A 168 -8.40 -27.39 -7.41
N ALA A 169 -7.83 -26.90 -6.31
CA ALA A 169 -8.48 -26.85 -5.00
C ALA A 169 -9.59 -25.78 -4.89
N GLY A 170 -9.76 -24.89 -5.88
CA GLY A 170 -10.71 -23.78 -5.82
C GLY A 170 -10.33 -22.68 -4.82
N ARG A 171 -9.04 -22.60 -4.45
CA ARG A 171 -8.53 -21.68 -3.41
C ARG A 171 -7.55 -20.64 -3.96
N TYR A 172 -7.65 -20.37 -5.26
CA TYR A 172 -6.83 -19.38 -5.96
C TYR A 172 -7.69 -18.20 -6.42
N LYS A 173 -7.20 -16.97 -6.23
CA LYS A 173 -7.83 -15.73 -6.70
C LYS A 173 -6.83 -14.91 -7.51
N GLN A 174 -7.33 -14.21 -8.53
CA GLN A 174 -6.51 -13.36 -9.39
C GLN A 174 -6.74 -11.88 -9.08
N ILE A 175 -5.67 -11.10 -9.22
CA ILE A 175 -5.70 -9.64 -9.21
C ILE A 175 -5.07 -9.11 -10.49
N LYS A 176 -5.39 -7.87 -10.85
CA LYS A 176 -4.88 -7.27 -12.08
C LYS A 176 -3.44 -6.79 -11.92
N ARG A 177 -2.64 -7.02 -12.96
CA ARG A 177 -1.33 -6.38 -13.12
C ARG A 177 -1.42 -4.85 -13.04
N THR A 178 -0.36 -4.23 -12.54
CA THR A 178 -0.25 -2.76 -12.51
C THR A 178 0.44 -2.28 -13.78
N GLU A 179 -0.26 -1.46 -14.57
CA GLU A 179 0.29 -0.84 -15.77
C GLU A 179 1.33 0.24 -15.44
N GLY A 180 2.27 0.43 -16.37
CA GLY A 180 3.27 1.51 -16.33
C GLY A 180 4.53 1.23 -15.51
N VAL A 181 4.72 0.00 -15.00
CA VAL A 181 5.97 -0.42 -14.36
C VAL A 181 6.21 -1.93 -14.45
N SER A 182 7.46 -2.32 -14.67
CA SER A 182 7.95 -3.68 -14.45
C SER A 182 9.44 -3.65 -14.09
N THR A 183 9.97 -4.72 -13.51
CA THR A 183 11.41 -4.84 -13.26
C THR A 183 12.21 -4.71 -14.56
N THR A 184 11.75 -5.30 -15.67
CA THR A 184 12.39 -5.18 -16.99
C THR A 184 12.43 -3.74 -17.49
N ASP A 185 11.32 -3.01 -17.35
CA ASP A 185 11.25 -1.58 -17.68
C ASP A 185 12.24 -0.77 -16.83
N ILE A 186 12.25 -0.96 -15.52
CA ILE A 186 13.19 -0.27 -14.62
C ILE A 186 14.65 -0.57 -14.99
N VAL A 187 15.00 -1.84 -15.26
CA VAL A 187 16.35 -2.22 -15.70
C VAL A 187 16.70 -1.55 -17.02
N GLY A 188 15.77 -1.52 -17.99
CA GLY A 188 15.95 -0.80 -19.25
C GLY A 188 16.24 0.69 -19.04
N ARG A 189 15.51 1.36 -18.14
CA ARG A 189 15.78 2.76 -17.76
C ARG A 189 17.17 2.92 -17.14
N MET A 190 17.61 2.00 -16.28
CA MET A 190 18.96 2.05 -15.70
C MET A 190 20.04 1.91 -16.77
N LEU A 191 19.91 0.95 -17.69
CA LEU A 191 20.86 0.73 -18.78
C LEU A 191 21.01 1.99 -19.64
N LEU A 192 19.89 2.64 -19.99
CA LEU A 192 19.92 3.91 -20.72
C LEU A 192 20.68 5.00 -19.96
N CYS A 193 20.59 5.04 -18.64
CA CYS A 193 21.34 6.02 -17.85
C CYS A 193 22.86 5.77 -17.86
N PHE A 194 23.29 4.51 -17.97
CA PHE A 194 24.72 4.16 -18.02
C PHE A 194 25.32 4.28 -19.42
N SER A 195 24.59 3.93 -20.48
CA SER A 195 25.10 3.97 -21.86
C SER A 195 25.52 5.38 -22.30
N HIS A 196 24.87 6.43 -21.80
CA HIS A 196 25.23 7.81 -22.12
C HIS A 196 26.49 8.31 -21.37
N GLY A 197 27.01 7.54 -20.41
CA GLY A 197 28.25 7.86 -19.68
C GLY A 197 29.54 7.32 -20.32
N HIS A 198 29.46 6.53 -21.40
CA HIS A 198 30.63 5.83 -21.95
C HIS A 198 30.89 5.95 -23.46
N GLY A 199 30.14 6.77 -24.19
CA GLY A 199 30.56 7.14 -25.54
C GLY A 199 29.43 7.57 -26.46
N GLN A 200 29.78 8.59 -27.25
CA GLN A 200 29.06 9.20 -28.36
C GLN A 200 28.04 10.30 -27.99
N ASN A 201 28.46 11.52 -28.31
CA ASN A 201 27.58 12.59 -28.74
C ASN A 201 26.75 12.06 -29.91
N ILE A 202 25.56 11.53 -29.63
CA ILE A 202 24.53 11.42 -30.63
C ILE A 202 23.89 12.80 -30.68
N ASP A 203 24.03 13.46 -31.83
CA ASP A 203 23.41 14.76 -32.12
C ASP A 203 21.88 14.63 -32.03
N ASP A 204 21.34 14.90 -30.84
CA ASP A 204 19.90 14.89 -30.61
C ASP A 204 19.30 16.24 -31.06
N SER A 205 19.21 16.37 -32.38
CA SER A 205 18.43 17.43 -33.03
C SER A 205 16.94 17.07 -32.98
N GLY A 206 16.34 17.18 -31.79
CA GLY A 206 14.87 17.21 -31.65
C GLY A 206 14.32 16.61 -30.37
N PHE A 207 13.76 17.50 -29.53
CA PHE A 207 12.92 17.27 -28.35
C PHE A 207 13.62 17.15 -27.00
N GLY A 208 13.56 18.25 -26.23
CA GLY A 208 13.98 18.28 -24.83
C GLY A 208 13.17 17.39 -23.87
N ASN A 209 13.85 17.10 -22.76
CA ASN A 209 13.40 16.84 -21.38
C ASN A 209 13.86 15.49 -20.82
N GLY A 210 14.41 15.54 -19.61
CA GLY A 210 14.79 14.38 -18.81
C GLY A 210 13.68 13.34 -18.63
N THR A 211 14.13 12.10 -18.39
CA THR A 211 13.39 10.95 -17.83
C THR A 211 11.94 10.74 -18.30
N LYS A 212 11.65 11.05 -19.56
CA LYS A 212 10.35 10.82 -20.24
C LYS A 212 10.10 9.35 -20.66
N ILE A 213 10.74 8.37 -20.01
CA ILE A 213 10.59 6.95 -20.41
C ILE A 213 9.43 6.27 -19.66
N SER A 214 8.96 6.83 -18.55
CA SER A 214 7.81 6.25 -17.83
C SER A 214 6.50 6.46 -18.59
N HIS A 215 5.79 5.36 -18.83
CA HIS A 215 4.41 5.37 -19.33
C HIS A 215 3.36 5.38 -18.19
N PHE A 216 3.78 5.67 -16.96
CA PHE A 216 2.87 5.71 -15.82
C PHE A 216 1.86 6.87 -15.95
N LEU A 217 0.58 6.55 -15.82
CA LEU A 217 -0.52 7.52 -15.81
C LEU A 217 -0.97 7.79 -14.36
N PRO A 218 -0.56 8.92 -13.74
CA PRO A 218 -1.01 9.27 -12.41
C PRO A 218 -2.50 9.58 -12.42
N THR A 219 -3.25 9.00 -11.48
CA THR A 219 -4.65 9.36 -11.23
C THR A 219 -4.84 9.66 -9.76
N SER A 220 -5.71 10.62 -9.44
CA SER A 220 -6.10 10.93 -8.06
C SER A 220 -6.57 9.69 -7.31
N ARG A 221 -7.34 8.81 -7.99
CA ARG A 221 -7.79 7.52 -7.45
C ARG A 221 -6.63 6.63 -7.01
N ARG A 222 -5.55 6.55 -7.78
CA ARG A 222 -4.37 5.74 -7.42
C ARG A 222 -3.65 6.31 -6.20
N ILE A 223 -3.50 7.63 -6.13
CA ILE A 223 -2.91 8.32 -4.97
C ILE A 223 -3.74 8.01 -3.72
N VAL A 224 -5.06 8.22 -3.77
CA VAL A 224 -5.96 7.93 -2.63
C VAL A 224 -5.89 6.46 -2.19
N GLN A 225 -5.78 5.51 -3.13
CA GLN A 225 -5.60 4.09 -2.80
C GLN A 225 -4.30 3.81 -2.03
N PHE A 226 -3.29 4.66 -2.19
CA PHE A 226 -1.99 4.56 -1.53
C PHE A 226 -1.88 5.49 -0.32
N SER A 227 -2.74 6.47 -0.12
CA SER A 227 -2.71 7.35 1.05
C SER A 227 -3.32 6.70 2.30
N ASN A 228 -2.91 7.12 3.49
CA ASN A 228 -3.52 6.68 4.76
C ASN A 228 -4.81 7.44 5.08
N GLY A 229 -5.02 8.62 4.47
CA GLY A 229 -6.24 9.43 4.59
C GLY A 229 -6.47 10.01 5.99
N ARG A 230 -5.42 10.09 6.82
CA ARG A 230 -5.45 10.61 8.19
C ARG A 230 -4.36 11.66 8.33
N GLY A 231 -4.73 12.84 8.83
CA GLY A 231 -3.77 13.86 9.25
C GLY A 231 -3.21 13.59 10.66
N PRO A 232 -2.27 14.43 11.12
CA PRO A 232 -1.77 14.37 12.49
C PRO A 232 -2.90 14.61 13.50
N GLY A 233 -2.83 13.94 14.66
CA GLY A 233 -3.75 14.20 15.76
C GLY A 233 -3.41 15.50 16.49
N PRO A 234 -4.30 16.01 17.36
CA PRO A 234 -3.99 17.12 18.25
C PRO A 234 -2.71 16.80 19.05
N ASP A 235 -1.77 17.75 19.10
CA ASP A 235 -0.48 17.64 19.80
C ASP A 235 0.52 16.59 19.27
N SER A 236 0.28 16.01 18.08
CA SER A 236 1.21 15.04 17.47
C SER A 236 2.55 15.68 17.11
N ARG A 237 3.67 15.02 17.46
CA ARG A 237 4.98 15.45 16.99
C ARG A 237 5.17 15.08 15.52
N VAL A 238 5.07 16.07 14.64
CA VAL A 238 5.31 15.87 13.20
C VAL A 238 6.81 15.87 12.90
N VAL A 239 7.28 14.82 12.22
CA VAL A 239 8.65 14.67 11.72
C VAL A 239 8.63 14.87 10.21
N TYR A 240 9.54 15.69 9.70
CA TYR A 240 9.72 15.92 8.27
C TYR A 240 11.06 15.38 7.80
N ILE A 241 11.05 14.68 6.66
CA ILE A 241 12.24 14.25 5.94
C ILE A 241 11.97 14.39 4.44
N ASP A 242 12.94 14.83 3.66
CA ASP A 242 12.82 14.95 2.22
C ASP A 242 13.97 14.30 1.46
N GLY A 243 13.80 14.17 0.15
CA GLY A 243 14.83 13.60 -0.70
C GLY A 243 14.33 13.19 -2.07
N ALA A 244 15.22 12.52 -2.80
CA ALA A 244 14.89 11.93 -4.09
C ALA A 244 13.96 10.72 -3.91
N PHE A 245 14.30 9.78 -3.02
CA PHE A 245 13.60 8.49 -2.91
C PHE A 245 13.45 7.77 -4.27
N ASP A 246 14.45 7.95 -5.14
CA ASP A 246 14.53 7.26 -6.43
C ASP A 246 14.89 5.79 -6.21
N LEU A 247 14.26 4.89 -6.99
CA LEU A 247 14.38 3.43 -6.82
C LEU A 247 14.23 2.99 -5.35
N PHE A 248 13.12 3.38 -4.71
CA PHE A 248 12.87 3.14 -3.28
C PHE A 248 13.29 1.73 -2.82
N HIS A 249 14.19 1.65 -1.83
CA HIS A 249 14.95 0.44 -1.48
C HIS A 249 15.15 0.30 0.04
N ALA A 250 15.82 -0.78 0.48
CA ALA A 250 15.94 -1.17 1.89
C ALA A 250 16.62 -0.11 2.78
N GLY A 251 17.49 0.72 2.20
CA GLY A 251 18.10 1.87 2.87
C GLY A 251 17.08 2.97 3.17
N HIS A 252 16.23 3.32 2.20
CA HIS A 252 15.11 4.25 2.40
C HIS A 252 14.12 3.74 3.45
N VAL A 253 13.85 2.43 3.47
CA VAL A 253 13.02 1.82 4.53
C VAL A 253 13.63 2.05 5.92
N GLU A 254 14.95 1.88 6.06
CA GLU A 254 15.62 2.02 7.36
C GLU A 254 15.58 3.45 7.88
N ILE A 255 15.93 4.42 7.03
CA ILE A 255 15.90 5.83 7.43
C ILE A 255 14.48 6.30 7.77
N LEU A 256 13.45 5.84 7.03
CA LEU A 256 12.06 6.19 7.34
C LEU A 256 11.57 5.51 8.62
N ARG A 257 12.00 4.28 8.91
CA ARG A 257 11.73 3.61 10.19
C ARG A 257 12.32 4.40 11.36
N LEU A 258 13.56 4.84 11.23
CA LEU A 258 14.23 5.65 12.24
C LEU A 258 13.54 7.01 12.42
N ALA A 259 13.22 7.69 11.31
CA ALA A 259 12.51 8.97 11.33
C ALA A 259 11.12 8.86 11.97
N ARG A 260 10.37 7.80 11.66
CA ARG A 260 9.06 7.53 12.29
C ARG A 260 9.19 7.31 13.80
N GLY A 261 10.30 6.75 14.28
CA GLY A 261 10.58 6.59 15.70
C GLY A 261 10.84 7.91 16.45
N LEU A 262 11.04 9.02 15.74
CA LEU A 262 11.24 10.33 16.36
C LEU A 262 9.93 11.06 16.65
N GLY A 263 8.77 10.63 16.16
CA GLY A 263 7.51 11.33 16.42
C GLY A 263 6.26 10.56 16.06
N ASP A 264 5.12 11.23 16.12
CA ASP A 264 3.80 10.62 16.00
C ASP A 264 3.26 10.65 14.57
N PHE A 265 3.87 11.44 13.69
CA PHE A 265 3.49 11.57 12.28
C PHE A 265 4.72 11.84 11.41
N LEU A 266 4.96 11.02 10.39
CA LEU A 266 6.07 11.20 9.44
C LEU A 266 5.55 11.74 8.10
N LEU A 267 5.93 12.98 7.79
CA LEU A 267 5.70 13.65 6.51
C LEU A 267 6.96 13.56 5.65
N VAL A 268 6.83 13.00 4.44
CA VAL A 268 7.97 12.80 3.53
C VAL A 268 7.89 13.73 2.31
N GLY A 269 8.89 14.59 2.12
CA GLY A 269 9.01 15.44 0.94
C GLY A 269 9.68 14.71 -0.23
N ILE A 270 9.02 14.71 -1.40
CA ILE A 270 9.59 14.12 -2.62
C ILE A 270 9.92 15.23 -3.60
N HIS A 271 11.21 15.45 -3.86
CA HIS A 271 11.65 16.49 -4.79
C HIS A 271 11.19 16.22 -6.23
N THR A 272 11.01 17.28 -7.02
CA THR A 272 10.63 17.18 -8.44
C THR A 272 11.72 16.52 -9.29
N ASP A 273 11.33 15.99 -10.45
CA ASP A 273 12.28 15.35 -11.37
C ASP A 273 13.34 16.35 -11.85
N GLN A 274 12.97 17.61 -12.09
CA GLN A 274 13.86 18.69 -12.49
C GLN A 274 14.88 19.02 -11.40
N THR A 275 14.43 19.07 -10.14
CA THR A 275 15.35 19.29 -9.00
C THR A 275 16.37 18.16 -8.91
N ILE A 276 15.93 16.91 -9.03
CA ILE A 276 16.84 15.76 -8.98
C ILE A 276 17.77 15.72 -10.20
N SER A 277 17.28 16.00 -11.40
CA SER A 277 18.13 16.00 -12.61
C SER A 277 19.19 17.09 -12.57
N SER A 278 18.86 18.27 -12.03
CA SER A 278 19.80 19.39 -11.90
C SER A 278 20.92 19.14 -10.88
N THR A 279 20.65 18.31 -9.86
CA THR A 279 21.58 18.07 -8.74
C THR A 279 22.34 16.75 -8.86
N ARG A 280 21.72 15.72 -9.45
CA ARG A 280 22.27 14.35 -9.54
C ARG A 280 22.54 13.89 -10.98
N GLY A 281 22.33 14.76 -11.96
CA GLY A 281 22.64 14.53 -13.37
C GLY A 281 21.41 14.31 -14.25
N PRO A 282 21.52 14.55 -15.57
CA PRO A 282 20.38 14.67 -16.49
C PRO A 282 19.55 13.39 -16.66
N HIS A 283 20.13 12.23 -16.35
CA HIS A 283 19.46 10.93 -16.45
C HIS A 283 18.86 10.45 -15.11
N ARG A 284 18.88 11.29 -14.07
CA ARG A 284 18.17 11.04 -12.80
C ARG A 284 16.93 11.94 -12.72
N PRO A 285 15.85 11.51 -12.05
CA PRO A 285 15.65 10.21 -11.39
C PRO A 285 15.21 9.10 -12.38
N ILE A 286 15.49 7.84 -12.07
CA ILE A 286 15.03 6.68 -12.86
C ILE A 286 13.51 6.55 -12.84
N MET A 287 12.93 6.80 -11.66
CA MET A 287 11.49 6.83 -11.44
C MET A 287 11.02 8.28 -11.36
N ASN A 288 9.94 8.61 -12.07
CA ASN A 288 9.38 9.96 -12.05
C ASN A 288 8.76 10.30 -10.68
N LEU A 289 8.44 11.58 -10.48
CA LEU A 289 7.88 12.10 -9.22
C LEU A 289 6.68 11.30 -8.71
N HIS A 290 5.76 10.90 -9.59
CA HIS A 290 4.57 10.19 -9.18
C HIS A 290 4.84 8.72 -8.84
N GLU A 291 5.71 8.05 -9.58
CA GLU A 291 6.15 6.68 -9.29
C GLU A 291 6.89 6.60 -7.93
N ARG A 292 7.77 7.58 -7.66
CA ARG A 292 8.47 7.70 -6.38
C ARG A 292 7.49 7.97 -5.24
N SER A 293 6.53 8.86 -5.44
CA SER A 293 5.48 9.17 -4.46
C SER A 293 4.68 7.92 -4.07
N LEU A 294 4.24 7.10 -5.03
CA LEU A 294 3.54 5.85 -4.73
C LEU A 294 4.42 4.83 -4.01
N SER A 295 5.71 4.76 -4.36
CA SER A 295 6.65 3.85 -3.71
C SER A 295 6.84 4.20 -2.23
N VAL A 296 6.96 5.50 -1.92
CA VAL A 296 7.08 6.00 -0.54
C VAL A 296 5.76 5.85 0.23
N LEU A 297 4.61 6.19 -0.37
CA LEU A 297 3.28 6.05 0.27
C LEU A 297 2.92 4.60 0.64
N ALA A 298 3.52 3.61 -0.02
CA ALA A 298 3.32 2.20 0.31
C ALA A 298 4.02 1.78 1.61
N CYS A 299 5.02 2.54 2.06
CA CYS A 299 5.79 2.25 3.26
C CYS A 299 4.97 2.50 4.52
N ARG A 300 4.94 1.54 5.45
CA ARG A 300 4.17 1.59 6.70
C ARG A 300 4.63 2.68 7.68
N TYR A 301 5.86 3.14 7.53
CA TYR A 301 6.42 4.18 8.39
C TYR A 301 6.03 5.59 7.95
N VAL A 302 5.47 5.73 6.74
CA VAL A 302 5.11 7.01 6.14
C VAL A 302 3.63 7.27 6.37
N ASP A 303 3.33 8.44 6.94
CA ASP A 303 1.95 8.87 7.16
C ASP A 303 1.44 9.69 5.95
N GLU A 304 2.27 10.61 5.44
CA GLU A 304 1.93 11.51 4.34
C GLU A 304 3.14 11.88 3.47
N VAL A 305 2.87 12.33 2.22
CA VAL A 305 3.88 12.74 1.25
C VAL A 305 3.56 14.13 0.70
N ILE A 306 4.58 15.01 0.66
CA ILE A 306 4.55 16.24 -0.15
C ILE A 306 5.07 15.90 -1.54
N ILE A 307 4.18 15.87 -2.53
CA ILE A 307 4.52 15.61 -3.94
C ILE A 307 5.07 16.90 -4.55
N GLY A 308 6.37 16.91 -4.86
CA GLY A 308 7.04 18.10 -5.42
C GLY A 308 7.57 19.03 -4.32
N ALA A 309 8.15 18.46 -3.27
CA ALA A 309 8.75 19.23 -2.18
C ALA A 309 9.91 20.12 -2.69
N PRO A 310 9.98 21.39 -2.26
CA PRO A 310 11.07 22.28 -2.63
C PRO A 310 12.41 21.79 -2.07
N TRP A 311 13.52 22.21 -2.67
CA TRP A 311 14.87 21.90 -2.17
C TRP A 311 15.19 22.62 -0.84
N HIS A 312 14.61 23.81 -0.65
CA HIS A 312 14.77 24.59 0.56
C HIS A 312 13.44 24.64 1.32
N ILE A 313 13.50 24.28 2.60
CA ILE A 313 12.36 24.32 3.53
C ILE A 313 11.99 25.80 3.78
N SER A 314 10.83 26.22 3.29
CA SER A 314 10.32 27.59 3.48
C SER A 314 9.45 27.72 4.74
N LYS A 315 9.28 28.94 5.25
CA LYS A 315 8.32 29.23 6.33
C LYS A 315 6.90 28.81 5.95
N ASP A 316 6.52 29.00 4.69
CA ASP A 316 5.18 28.63 4.19
C ASP A 316 4.95 27.12 4.26
N MET A 317 6.00 26.30 4.08
CA MET A 317 5.90 24.85 4.25
C MET A 317 5.66 24.47 5.72
N PHE A 318 6.31 25.14 6.68
CA PHE A 318 6.04 24.93 8.11
C PHE A 318 4.59 25.26 8.47
N VAL A 319 4.06 26.36 7.94
CA VAL A 319 2.68 26.80 8.19
C VAL A 319 1.66 25.88 7.53
N THR A 320 1.87 25.53 6.26
CA THR A 320 0.91 24.73 5.48
C THR A 320 0.83 23.28 5.96
N CYS A 321 1.94 22.72 6.43
CA CYS A 321 2.01 21.33 6.87
C CYS A 321 1.87 21.17 8.39
N GLU A 322 1.47 22.22 9.12
CA GLU A 322 1.31 22.22 10.58
C GLU A 322 2.53 21.60 11.30
N LEU A 323 3.73 21.86 10.80
CA LEU A 323 4.96 21.32 11.36
C LEU A 323 5.21 21.98 12.72
N GLY A 324 4.85 21.28 13.80
CA GLY A 324 5.07 21.75 15.16
C GLY A 324 6.54 22.14 15.36
N LEU A 325 6.78 23.36 15.84
CA LEU A 325 8.08 23.90 16.24
C LEU A 325 8.64 23.12 17.45
N SER A 326 9.02 21.87 17.25
CA SER A 326 9.94 21.13 18.11
C SER A 326 11.27 20.98 17.37
N LEU A 327 11.87 22.13 17.05
CA LEU A 327 13.33 22.26 16.92
C LEU A 327 13.95 22.03 18.30
N GLY A 328 13.82 20.79 18.80
CA GLY A 328 14.82 20.28 19.72
C GLY A 328 16.14 20.43 19.00
N LYS A 329 17.12 21.05 19.67
CA LYS A 329 18.52 21.07 19.28
C LYS A 329 19.05 19.63 19.16
N LEU A 330 18.62 18.91 18.15
CA LEU A 330 19.48 18.00 17.44
C LEU A 330 20.30 18.93 16.57
N GLY A 331 21.62 18.87 16.72
CA GLY A 331 22.56 19.46 15.78
C GLY A 331 22.24 19.03 14.34
N PRO A 332 23.04 19.50 13.38
CA PRO A 332 22.65 19.72 11.98
C PRO A 332 21.54 18.79 11.50
N LEU A 333 20.42 19.39 11.04
CA LEU A 333 19.43 18.76 10.16
C LEU A 333 20.10 17.61 9.43
N ILE A 334 19.71 16.38 9.76
CA ILE A 334 20.32 15.18 9.21
C ILE A 334 19.90 15.14 7.73
N TYR A 335 20.66 15.86 6.91
CA TYR A 335 20.74 15.71 5.48
C TYR A 335 21.37 14.34 5.24
N ILE A 336 20.54 13.32 5.00
CA ILE A 336 21.03 12.09 4.40
C ILE A 336 20.77 12.25 2.90
N CYS A 337 21.82 12.69 2.20
CA CYS A 337 21.90 12.71 0.74
C CYS A 337 21.82 11.30 0.15
#